data_AF-A0A963AXA3-F1
#
_entry.id   AF-A0A963AXA3-F1
#
_cell.length_a   1.000
_cell.length_b   1.000
_cell.length_c   1.000
_cell.angle_alpha   90.00
_cell.angle_beta   90.00
_cell.angle_gamma   90.00
#
_symmetry.space_group_name_H-M   'P 1'
#
loop_
_entity.id
_entity.type
_entity.pdbx_description
1 polymer ?
#
loop_
_entity_poly.entity_id
_entity_poly.type
_entity_poly.pdbx_seq_one_letter_code
_entity_poly.pdbx_strand_id
1 'polypeptide(L)'
;AIRESAAGAGAREVYLIEEPMAAAIGAGLPVDEARGSMVLDIGGGTSEVAIISLNGIVYANSVRVGGDRFDEAIINYVRRNYGTLIGEATAEKIKKEIGSAFPGNEVREIEVKGRNLAEGIPRSFTLNSNEILEALQEPLSGIVGAVKAALEQTPPELGADVAERGIVLTGGGALLRDIDRLLEEETGLPVLIAEDPLTCVARGGGRALEMLDERGGELLFSID
;
A
#
# COMPACT_ATOMS: atom_id res chain seq x y z
N ALA A 1 -14.74 20.17 3.46
CA ALA A 1 -13.45 19.94 4.12
C ALA A 1 -12.27 19.98 3.12
N ILE A 2 -11.96 18.93 2.35
CA ILE A 2 -10.75 18.92 1.48
C ILE A 2 -10.78 20.03 0.42
N ARG A 3 -11.89 20.16 -0.34
CA ARG A 3 -12.02 21.24 -1.35
C ARG A 3 -11.88 22.63 -0.73
N GLU A 4 -12.48 22.85 0.43
CA GLU A 4 -12.44 24.14 1.15
C GLU A 4 -11.03 24.46 1.67
N SER A 5 -10.30 23.45 2.17
CA SER A 5 -8.90 23.61 2.56
C SER A 5 -8.03 24.00 1.37
N ALA A 6 -8.22 23.36 0.22
CA ALA A 6 -7.48 23.70 -1.00
C ALA A 6 -7.83 25.11 -1.52
N ALA A 7 -9.12 25.47 -1.53
CA ALA A 7 -9.57 26.82 -1.89
C ALA A 7 -9.03 27.88 -0.91
N GLY A 8 -9.05 27.59 0.40
CA GLY A 8 -8.49 28.44 1.44
C GLY A 8 -6.97 28.61 1.34
N ALA A 9 -6.26 27.63 0.77
CA ALA A 9 -4.84 27.71 0.43
C ALA A 9 -4.56 28.49 -0.87
N GLY A 10 -5.60 28.97 -1.58
CA GLY A 10 -5.48 29.82 -2.77
C GLY A 10 -5.73 29.13 -4.11
N ALA A 11 -6.19 27.88 -4.12
CA ALA A 11 -6.59 27.20 -5.36
C ALA A 11 -7.84 27.85 -5.96
N ARG A 12 -7.83 28.10 -7.28
CA ARG A 12 -8.97 28.69 -8.01
C ARG A 12 -10.01 27.63 -8.40
N GLU A 13 -9.52 26.48 -8.84
CA GLU A 13 -10.31 25.31 -9.21
C GLU A 13 -9.76 24.11 -8.45
N VAL A 14 -10.67 23.29 -7.91
CA VAL A 14 -10.31 22.12 -7.11
C VAL A 14 -11.11 20.94 -7.59
N TYR A 15 -10.40 19.94 -8.05
CA TYR A 15 -10.95 18.66 -8.50
C TYR A 15 -10.62 17.57 -7.49
N LEU A 16 -11.53 16.61 -7.35
CA LEU A 16 -11.32 15.42 -6.53
C LEU A 16 -11.23 14.22 -7.45
N ILE A 17 -10.22 13.39 -7.20
CA ILE A 17 -10.00 12.11 -7.86
C ILE A 17 -9.93 11.05 -6.78
N GLU A 18 -10.52 9.89 -7.07
CA GLU A 18 -10.39 8.72 -6.21
C GLU A 18 -8.93 8.27 -6.16
N GLU A 19 -8.40 8.08 -4.96
CA GLU A 19 -7.01 7.66 -4.74
C GLU A 19 -6.59 6.43 -5.57
N PRO A 20 -7.35 5.31 -5.63
CA PRO A 20 -6.97 4.18 -6.48
C PRO A 20 -6.92 4.52 -7.98
N MET A 21 -7.75 5.45 -8.47
CA MET A 21 -7.68 5.90 -9.86
C MET A 21 -6.40 6.70 -10.11
N ALA A 22 -6.08 7.64 -9.23
CA ALA A 22 -4.82 8.39 -9.30
C ALA A 22 -3.60 7.46 -9.21
N ALA A 23 -3.63 6.50 -8.28
CA ALA A 23 -2.59 5.49 -8.12
C ALA A 23 -2.37 4.69 -9.42
N ALA A 24 -3.45 4.23 -10.07
CA ALA A 24 -3.40 3.48 -11.31
C ALA A 24 -2.84 4.30 -12.49
N ILE A 25 -3.32 5.54 -12.68
CA ILE A 25 -2.80 6.45 -13.72
C ILE A 25 -1.31 6.75 -13.49
N GLY A 26 -0.92 6.97 -12.23
CA GLY A 26 0.46 7.20 -11.84
C GLY A 26 1.37 6.00 -12.03
N ALA A 27 0.82 4.79 -11.88
CA ALA A 27 1.51 3.54 -12.17
C ALA A 27 1.54 3.19 -13.67
N GLY A 28 0.86 3.96 -14.52
CA GLY A 28 0.82 3.73 -15.97
C GLY A 28 -0.12 2.60 -16.39
N LEU A 29 -1.10 2.24 -15.56
CA LEU A 29 -2.14 1.28 -15.94
C LEU A 29 -3.03 1.88 -17.04
N PRO A 30 -3.46 1.08 -18.03
CA PRO A 30 -4.33 1.53 -19.11
C PRO A 30 -5.79 1.58 -18.65
N VAL A 31 -6.09 2.56 -17.78
CA VAL A 31 -7.39 2.72 -17.13
C VAL A 31 -8.53 3.06 -18.10
N ASP A 32 -8.21 3.58 -19.29
CA ASP A 32 -9.18 3.97 -20.32
C ASP A 32 -9.54 2.84 -21.30
N GLU A 33 -8.82 1.72 -21.26
CA GLU A 33 -9.12 0.54 -22.09
C GLU A 33 -10.35 -0.23 -21.59
N ALA A 34 -11.04 -0.91 -22.51
CA ALA A 34 -12.10 -1.88 -22.21
C ALA A 34 -11.55 -3.20 -21.65
N ARG A 35 -10.68 -3.10 -20.63
CA ARG A 35 -10.00 -4.22 -19.99
C ARG A 35 -9.86 -3.98 -18.48
N GLY A 36 -9.81 -5.04 -17.70
CA GLY A 36 -9.59 -4.99 -16.25
C GLY A 36 -8.16 -4.64 -15.90
N SER A 37 -7.97 -3.59 -15.10
CA SER A 37 -6.69 -3.23 -14.49
C SER A 37 -6.81 -3.25 -12.96
N MET A 38 -5.99 -4.05 -12.29
CA MET A 38 -5.98 -4.13 -10.82
C MET A 38 -4.79 -3.38 -10.23
N VAL A 39 -5.08 -2.51 -9.27
CA VAL A 39 -4.08 -1.77 -8.49
C VAL A 39 -4.27 -2.05 -7.00
N LEU A 40 -3.16 -2.17 -6.28
CA LEU A 40 -3.10 -2.22 -4.83
C LEU A 40 -2.18 -1.10 -4.34
N ASP A 41 -2.74 -0.06 -3.74
CA ASP A 41 -1.98 0.99 -3.06
C ASP A 41 -1.86 0.65 -1.57
N ILE A 42 -0.64 0.68 -1.04
CA ILE A 42 -0.39 0.44 0.39
C ILE A 42 0.24 1.70 0.97
N GLY A 43 -0.60 2.52 1.58
CA GLY A 43 -0.23 3.76 2.25
C GLY A 43 0.25 3.57 3.69
N GLY A 44 0.28 4.68 4.44
CA GLY A 44 0.58 4.66 5.88
C GLY A 44 -0.57 4.08 6.71
N GLY A 45 -1.78 4.64 6.56
CA GLY A 45 -2.94 4.25 7.37
C GLY A 45 -3.84 3.19 6.74
N THR A 46 -3.81 3.05 5.42
CA THR A 46 -4.75 2.25 4.64
C THR A 46 -4.07 1.51 3.50
N SER A 47 -4.77 0.51 2.98
CA SER A 47 -4.47 -0.13 1.71
C SER A 47 -5.73 -0.15 0.85
N GLU A 48 -5.62 0.36 -0.36
CA GLU A 48 -6.69 0.52 -1.33
C GLU A 48 -6.49 -0.51 -2.45
N VAL A 49 -7.48 -1.36 -2.66
CA VAL A 49 -7.52 -2.27 -3.81
C VAL A 49 -8.62 -1.81 -4.75
N ALA A 50 -8.32 -1.73 -6.04
CA ALA A 50 -9.32 -1.37 -7.04
C ALA A 50 -9.14 -2.11 -8.36
N ILE A 51 -10.25 -2.26 -9.07
CA ILE A 51 -10.34 -2.79 -10.42
C ILE A 51 -10.97 -1.72 -11.30
N ILE A 52 -10.23 -1.34 -12.33
CA ILE A 52 -10.53 -0.19 -13.17
C ILE A 52 -10.67 -0.65 -14.62
N SER A 53 -11.66 -0.10 -15.33
CA SER A 53 -11.86 -0.28 -16.76
C SER A 53 -12.65 0.91 -17.32
N LEU A 54 -12.37 1.35 -18.55
CA LEU A 54 -13.10 2.44 -19.21
C LEU A 54 -13.20 3.74 -18.38
N ASN A 55 -12.13 4.10 -17.68
CA ASN A 55 -12.04 5.21 -16.71
C ASN A 55 -13.01 5.10 -15.52
N GLY A 56 -13.66 3.95 -15.35
CA GLY A 56 -14.56 3.65 -14.24
C GLY A 56 -13.93 2.71 -13.23
N ILE A 57 -14.18 2.96 -11.95
CA ILE A 57 -13.89 2.01 -10.88
C ILE A 57 -15.03 0.98 -10.87
N VAL A 58 -14.70 -0.26 -11.22
CA VAL A 58 -15.66 -1.39 -11.22
C VAL A 58 -15.80 -1.96 -9.83
N TYR A 59 -14.68 -2.05 -9.10
CA TYR A 59 -14.63 -2.44 -7.70
C TYR A 59 -13.57 -1.60 -7.01
N ALA A 60 -13.85 -1.16 -5.78
CA ALA A 60 -12.84 -0.65 -4.88
C ALA A 60 -13.17 -1.02 -3.44
N ASN A 61 -12.14 -1.30 -2.67
CA ASN A 61 -12.22 -1.52 -1.24
C ASN A 61 -10.98 -0.92 -0.56
N SER A 62 -11.16 -0.40 0.65
CA SER A 62 -10.07 0.14 1.46
C SER A 62 -10.10 -0.54 2.83
N VAL A 63 -8.96 -1.07 3.23
CA VAL A 63 -8.76 -1.64 4.57
C VAL A 63 -7.87 -0.73 5.40
N ARG A 64 -8.18 -0.60 6.69
CA ARG A 64 -7.43 0.23 7.66
C ARG A 64 -6.16 -0.48 8.15
N VAL A 65 -5.36 -0.92 7.18
CA VAL A 65 -4.08 -1.59 7.37
C VAL A 65 -3.09 -0.97 6.39
N GLY A 66 -1.95 -0.51 6.88
CA GLY A 66 -0.88 0.08 6.10
C GLY A 66 0.42 0.12 6.90
N GLY A 67 1.35 1.00 6.51
CA GLY A 67 2.62 1.22 7.19
C GLY A 67 2.54 1.39 8.71
N ASP A 68 1.53 2.12 9.21
CA ASP A 68 1.35 2.42 10.63
C ASP A 68 1.04 1.13 11.42
N ARG A 69 0.23 0.23 10.84
CA ARG A 69 -0.08 -1.08 11.45
C ARG A 69 1.13 -2.01 11.48
N PHE A 70 2.02 -1.91 10.49
CA PHE A 70 3.29 -2.64 10.52
C PHE A 70 4.17 -2.16 11.68
N ASP A 71 4.25 -0.86 11.92
CA ASP A 71 5.03 -0.30 13.03
C ASP A 71 4.45 -0.68 14.38
N GLU A 72 3.13 -0.60 14.55
CA GLU A 72 2.44 -1.07 15.74
C GLU A 72 2.72 -2.56 16.01
N ALA A 73 2.68 -3.40 14.97
CA ALA A 73 2.95 -4.82 15.09
C ALA A 73 4.38 -5.10 15.56
N ILE A 74 5.37 -4.38 15.01
CA ILE A 74 6.77 -4.46 15.42
C ILE A 74 6.95 -4.00 16.88
N ILE A 75 6.34 -2.88 17.27
CA ILE A 75 6.37 -2.38 18.66
C ILE A 75 5.82 -3.44 19.61
N ASN A 76 4.68 -4.03 19.28
CA ASN A 76 4.02 -5.04 20.10
C ASN A 76 4.84 -6.33 20.18
N TYR A 77 5.49 -6.74 19.08
CA TYR A 77 6.40 -7.88 19.07
C TYR A 77 7.57 -7.66 20.04
N VAL A 78 8.26 -6.54 19.91
CA VAL A 78 9.40 -6.18 20.77
C VAL A 78 8.98 -6.11 22.25
N ARG A 79 7.81 -5.52 22.52
CA ARG A 79 7.27 -5.43 23.88
C ARG A 79 7.04 -6.82 24.50
N ARG A 80 6.45 -7.74 23.75
CA ARG A 80 6.11 -9.10 24.22
C ARG A 80 7.34 -9.99 24.38
N ASN A 81 8.25 -9.99 23.41
CA ASN A 81 9.37 -10.94 23.35
C ASN A 81 10.63 -10.44 24.09
N TYR A 82 10.85 -9.12 24.15
CA TYR A 82 12.04 -8.52 24.77
C TYR A 82 11.75 -7.75 26.06
N GLY A 83 10.47 -7.61 26.45
CA GLY A 83 10.08 -6.82 27.62
C GLY A 83 10.57 -5.37 27.54
N THR A 84 10.63 -4.82 26.32
CA THR A 84 11.26 -3.53 26.03
C THR A 84 10.32 -2.66 25.20
N LEU A 85 10.28 -1.36 25.48
CA LEU A 85 9.52 -0.38 24.71
C LEU A 85 10.44 0.32 23.70
N ILE A 86 9.96 0.42 22.46
CA ILE A 86 10.54 1.24 21.40
C ILE A 86 9.47 2.21 20.87
N GLY A 87 9.91 3.32 20.28
CA GLY A 87 9.02 4.29 19.64
C GLY A 87 8.76 3.96 18.17
N GLU A 88 7.79 4.64 17.58
CA GLU A 88 7.38 4.50 16.18
C GLU A 88 8.54 4.69 15.19
N ALA A 89 9.34 5.75 15.35
CA ALA A 89 10.51 5.99 14.50
C ALA A 89 11.53 4.83 14.52
N THR A 90 11.66 4.13 15.66
CA THR A 90 12.53 2.95 15.77
C THR A 90 11.90 1.75 15.06
N ALA A 91 10.59 1.57 15.19
CA ALA A 91 9.85 0.50 14.51
C ALA A 91 9.88 0.68 12.98
N GLU A 92 9.66 1.89 12.49
CA GLU A 92 9.77 2.27 11.08
C GLU A 92 11.18 1.98 10.54
N LYS A 93 12.23 2.29 11.32
CA LYS A 93 13.62 1.95 10.96
C LYS A 93 13.81 0.43 10.84
N ILE A 94 13.34 -0.35 11.81
CA ILE A 94 13.40 -1.81 11.78
C ILE A 94 12.69 -2.36 10.54
N LYS A 95 11.47 -1.86 10.26
CA LYS A 95 10.65 -2.22 9.10
C LYS A 95 11.42 -2.02 7.80
N LYS A 96 12.02 -0.85 7.61
CA LYS A 96 12.77 -0.49 6.40
C LYS A 96 14.07 -1.28 6.23
N GLU A 97 14.81 -1.51 7.32
CA GLU A 97 16.13 -2.16 7.23
C GLU A 97 16.01 -3.68 7.09
N ILE A 98 15.19 -4.32 7.92
CA ILE A 98 15.14 -5.79 8.02
C ILE A 98 13.75 -6.40 7.84
N GLY A 99 12.70 -5.60 7.67
CA GLY A 99 11.35 -6.10 7.40
C GLY A 99 11.28 -6.90 6.09
N SER A 100 10.44 -7.93 6.10
CA SER A 100 10.13 -8.79 4.96
C SER A 100 8.70 -9.26 5.06
N ALA A 101 8.01 -9.39 3.93
CA ALA A 101 6.66 -9.94 3.85
C ALA A 101 6.65 -11.45 3.55
N PHE A 102 7.78 -12.01 3.12
CA PHE A 102 7.91 -13.42 2.77
C PHE A 102 9.20 -14.03 3.35
N PRO A 103 9.25 -15.36 3.58
CA PRO A 103 10.48 -16.04 3.97
C PRO A 103 11.61 -15.82 2.96
N GLY A 104 12.72 -15.27 3.46
CA GLY A 104 13.95 -15.06 2.69
C GLY A 104 15.01 -16.12 2.96
N ASN A 105 15.98 -16.23 2.05
CA ASN A 105 17.14 -17.12 2.22
C ASN A 105 18.23 -16.52 3.12
N GLU A 106 18.25 -15.19 3.27
CA GLU A 106 19.22 -14.46 4.08
C GLU A 106 18.54 -13.88 5.32
N VAL A 107 19.12 -14.14 6.48
CA VAL A 107 18.71 -13.53 7.73
C VAL A 107 19.42 -12.19 7.87
N ARG A 108 18.64 -11.10 7.98
CA ARG A 108 19.15 -9.76 8.26
C ARG A 108 18.96 -9.44 9.73
N GLU A 109 19.89 -8.68 10.30
CA GLU A 109 19.87 -8.31 11.71
C GLU A 109 20.05 -6.81 11.90
N ILE A 110 19.50 -6.29 12.99
CA ILE A 110 19.66 -4.89 13.42
C ILE A 110 19.78 -4.83 14.94
N GLU A 111 20.76 -4.08 15.45
CA GLU A 111 20.83 -3.74 16.87
C GLU A 111 19.94 -2.53 17.17
N VAL A 112 19.08 -2.68 18.18
CA VAL A 112 18.10 -1.67 18.58
C VAL A 112 18.23 -1.40 20.06
N LYS A 113 18.03 -0.14 20.44
CA LYS A 113 17.98 0.30 21.83
C LYS A 113 16.56 0.72 22.18
N GLY A 114 16.05 0.19 23.30
CA GLY A 114 14.75 0.56 23.85
C GLY A 114 14.80 0.73 25.36
N ARG A 115 13.67 1.03 25.98
CA ARG A 115 13.52 1.12 27.45
C ARG A 115 13.03 -0.20 28.00
N ASN A 116 13.81 -0.85 28.84
CA ASN A 116 13.38 -2.07 29.52
C ASN A 116 12.19 -1.77 30.45
N LEU A 117 11.16 -2.61 30.42
CA LEU A 117 9.93 -2.40 31.19
C LEU A 117 10.06 -2.73 32.68
N ALA A 118 10.93 -3.68 33.03
CA ALA A 118 11.11 -4.10 34.42
C ALA A 118 12.02 -3.11 35.17
N GLU A 119 13.12 -2.71 34.54
CA GLU A 119 14.17 -1.89 35.16
C GLU A 119 14.03 -0.39 34.85
N GLY A 120 13.28 -0.02 33.81
CA GLY A 120 13.09 1.37 33.39
C GLY A 120 14.30 2.01 32.70
N ILE A 121 15.39 1.26 32.52
CA ILE A 121 16.65 1.75 31.94
C ILE A 121 16.80 1.36 30.45
N PRO A 122 17.66 2.06 29.68
CA PRO A 122 17.92 1.68 28.30
C PRO A 122 18.61 0.32 28.18
N ARG A 123 18.14 -0.52 27.26
CA ARG A 123 18.69 -1.85 26.95
C ARG A 123 18.86 -2.00 25.43
N SER A 124 20.00 -2.55 25.01
CA SER A 124 20.25 -2.96 23.63
C SER A 124 19.87 -4.44 23.44
N PHE A 125 19.38 -4.78 22.25
CA PHE A 125 19.09 -6.13 21.80
C PHE A 125 19.17 -6.18 20.27
N THR A 126 19.37 -7.37 19.72
CA THR A 126 19.41 -7.61 18.28
C THR A 126 18.11 -8.25 17.85
N LEU A 127 17.51 -7.74 16.78
CA LEU A 127 16.38 -8.36 16.09
C LEU A 127 16.84 -8.92 14.76
N ASN A 128 16.18 -9.98 14.30
CA ASN A 128 16.38 -10.52 12.96
C ASN A 128 15.12 -10.46 12.08
N SER A 129 15.30 -10.64 10.77
CA SER A 129 14.22 -10.53 9.77
C SER A 129 13.10 -11.55 9.95
N ASN A 130 13.36 -12.74 10.53
CA ASN A 130 12.32 -13.75 10.76
C ASN A 130 11.38 -13.32 11.90
N GLU A 131 11.91 -12.66 12.92
CA GLU A 131 11.09 -12.08 14.00
C GLU A 131 10.18 -10.97 13.48
N ILE A 132 10.69 -10.15 12.55
CA ILE A 132 9.86 -9.10 11.94
C ILE A 132 8.83 -9.71 11.00
N LEU A 133 9.18 -10.74 10.23
CA LEU A 133 8.21 -11.48 9.42
C LEU A 133 7.08 -12.07 10.28
N GLU A 134 7.40 -12.63 11.46
CA GLU A 134 6.41 -13.11 12.43
C GLU A 134 5.52 -11.97 12.94
N ALA A 135 6.12 -10.83 13.29
CA ALA A 135 5.39 -9.65 13.74
C ALA A 135 4.38 -9.15 12.69
N LEU A 136 4.74 -9.19 11.40
CA LEU A 136 3.95 -8.63 10.32
C LEU A 136 2.85 -9.58 9.79
N GLN A 137 2.75 -10.82 10.26
CA GLN A 137 1.78 -11.81 9.73
C GLN A 137 0.33 -11.31 9.75
N GLU A 138 -0.12 -10.77 10.88
CA GLU A 138 -1.50 -10.29 11.03
C GLU A 138 -1.84 -9.15 10.05
N PRO A 139 -1.10 -8.03 10.00
CA PRO A 139 -1.43 -6.96 9.06
C PRO A 139 -1.24 -7.38 7.60
N LEU A 140 -0.25 -8.21 7.27
CA LEU A 140 -0.09 -8.73 5.90
C LEU A 140 -1.28 -9.60 5.48
N SER A 141 -1.79 -10.45 6.38
CA SER A 141 -2.99 -11.25 6.13
C SER A 141 -4.21 -10.38 5.84
N GLY A 142 -4.34 -9.23 6.52
CA GLY A 142 -5.39 -8.25 6.23
C GLY A 142 -5.35 -7.70 4.80
N ILE A 143 -4.15 -7.40 4.29
CA ILE A 143 -3.94 -6.92 2.92
C ILE A 143 -4.24 -8.04 1.91
N VAL A 144 -3.71 -9.24 2.13
CA VAL A 144 -3.99 -10.42 1.29
C VAL A 144 -5.50 -10.70 1.23
N GLY A 145 -6.19 -10.60 2.36
CA GLY A 145 -7.64 -10.77 2.43
C GLY A 145 -8.40 -9.74 1.60
N ALA A 146 -7.97 -8.47 1.61
CA ALA A 146 -8.57 -7.42 0.79
C ALA A 146 -8.41 -7.71 -0.71
N VAL A 147 -7.23 -8.17 -1.13
CA VAL A 147 -6.93 -8.54 -2.51
C VAL A 147 -7.77 -9.72 -2.97
N LYS A 148 -7.85 -10.79 -2.17
CA LYS A 148 -8.69 -11.97 -2.48
C LYS A 148 -10.16 -11.59 -2.58
N ALA A 149 -10.67 -10.77 -1.67
CA ALA A 149 -12.05 -10.28 -1.73
C ALA A 149 -12.33 -9.45 -2.99
N ALA A 150 -11.36 -8.65 -3.46
CA ALA A 150 -11.49 -7.92 -4.72
C ALA A 150 -11.59 -8.88 -5.91
N LEU A 151 -10.72 -9.89 -5.97
CA LEU A 151 -10.73 -10.92 -7.02
C LEU A 151 -12.05 -11.70 -7.05
N GLU A 152 -12.59 -12.08 -5.89
CA GLU A 152 -13.89 -12.77 -5.77
C GLU A 152 -15.06 -11.93 -6.29
N GLN A 153 -15.00 -10.61 -6.14
CA GLN A 153 -16.05 -9.68 -6.55
C GLN A 153 -15.84 -9.14 -7.97
N THR A 154 -14.76 -9.57 -8.65
CA THR A 154 -14.45 -9.14 -10.00
C THR A 154 -15.38 -9.83 -11.00
N PRO A 155 -16.05 -9.09 -11.90
CA PRO A 155 -16.78 -9.71 -13.00
C PRO A 155 -15.89 -10.67 -13.81
N PRO A 156 -16.35 -11.87 -14.19
CA PRO A 156 -15.53 -12.87 -14.89
C PRO A 156 -14.79 -12.32 -16.11
N GLU A 157 -15.42 -11.41 -16.85
CA GLU A 157 -14.87 -10.80 -18.05
C GLU A 157 -13.60 -9.97 -17.75
N LEU A 158 -13.58 -9.27 -16.61
CA LEU A 158 -12.42 -8.47 -16.17
C LEU A 158 -11.42 -9.31 -15.37
N GLY A 159 -11.89 -10.35 -14.68
CA GLY A 159 -11.04 -11.27 -13.93
C GLY A 159 -10.03 -11.98 -14.84
N ALA A 160 -10.41 -12.29 -16.08
CA ALA A 160 -9.49 -12.84 -17.08
C ALA A 160 -8.34 -11.87 -17.43
N ASP A 161 -8.64 -10.58 -17.60
CA ASP A 161 -7.63 -9.56 -17.87
C ASP A 161 -6.68 -9.37 -16.68
N VAL A 162 -7.22 -9.35 -15.46
CA VAL A 162 -6.44 -9.26 -14.22
C VAL A 162 -5.57 -10.50 -14.04
N ALA A 163 -6.05 -11.69 -14.40
CA ALA A 163 -5.25 -12.91 -14.32
C ALA A 163 -4.08 -12.92 -15.30
N GLU A 164 -4.25 -12.32 -16.50
CA GLU A 164 -3.19 -12.22 -17.49
C GLU A 164 -2.14 -11.15 -17.13
N ARG A 165 -2.59 -9.97 -16.68
CA ARG A 165 -1.71 -8.82 -16.44
C ARG A 165 -1.15 -8.75 -15.01
N GLY A 166 -1.85 -9.37 -14.06
CA GLY A 166 -1.48 -9.36 -12.66
C GLY A 166 -1.95 -8.12 -11.90
N ILE A 167 -1.42 -7.98 -10.68
CA ILE A 167 -1.70 -6.91 -9.74
C ILE A 167 -0.55 -5.90 -9.78
N VAL A 168 -0.86 -4.60 -9.90
CA VAL A 168 0.17 -3.55 -9.78
C VAL A 168 0.17 -2.96 -8.37
N LEU A 169 1.30 -3.05 -7.68
CA LEU A 169 1.50 -2.47 -6.35
C LEU A 169 2.03 -1.06 -6.41
N THR A 170 1.54 -0.23 -5.51
CA THR A 170 2.01 1.13 -5.31
C THR A 170 1.92 1.55 -3.83
N GLY A 171 2.31 2.79 -3.54
CA GLY A 171 2.41 3.30 -2.19
C GLY A 171 3.71 2.95 -1.49
N GLY A 172 3.89 3.47 -0.27
CA GLY A 172 5.11 3.23 0.50
C GLY A 172 5.25 1.78 0.97
N GLY A 173 4.14 1.09 1.22
CA GLY A 173 4.14 -0.31 1.64
C GLY A 173 4.58 -1.28 0.55
N ALA A 174 4.50 -0.89 -0.73
CA ALA A 174 5.07 -1.69 -1.83
C ALA A 174 6.60 -1.85 -1.75
N LEU A 175 7.29 -1.04 -0.93
CA LEU A 175 8.73 -1.14 -0.69
C LEU A 175 9.09 -2.18 0.39
N LEU A 176 8.11 -2.79 1.04
CA LEU A 176 8.36 -3.89 1.96
C LEU A 176 8.89 -5.09 1.16
N ARG A 177 10.05 -5.61 1.57
CA ARG A 177 10.75 -6.67 0.83
C ARG A 177 9.86 -7.90 0.66
N ASP A 178 9.86 -8.46 -0.55
CA ASP A 178 9.14 -9.69 -0.92
C ASP A 178 7.60 -9.62 -0.74
N ILE A 179 7.00 -8.41 -0.69
CA ILE A 179 5.53 -8.26 -0.60
C ILE A 179 4.81 -8.68 -1.87
N ASP A 180 5.43 -8.45 -3.01
CA ASP A 180 5.05 -8.99 -4.31
C ASP A 180 4.94 -10.51 -4.26
N ARG A 181 6.01 -11.19 -3.80
CA ARG A 181 6.06 -12.65 -3.71
C ARG A 181 5.01 -13.23 -2.77
N LEU A 182 4.75 -12.59 -1.64
CA LEU A 182 3.66 -12.98 -0.75
C LEU A 182 2.32 -12.95 -1.50
N LEU A 183 2.04 -11.87 -2.23
CA LEU A 183 0.80 -11.73 -2.97
C LEU A 183 0.72 -12.70 -4.15
N GLU A 184 1.83 -12.97 -4.85
CA GLU A 184 1.88 -13.98 -5.92
C GLU A 184 1.54 -15.37 -5.37
N GLU A 185 2.16 -15.77 -4.25
CA GLU A 185 1.91 -17.07 -3.62
C GLU A 185 0.45 -17.20 -3.16
N GLU A 186 -0.09 -16.14 -2.54
CA GLU A 186 -1.43 -16.17 -1.96
C GLU A 186 -2.55 -16.06 -3.00
N THR A 187 -2.31 -15.38 -4.13
CA THR A 187 -3.34 -15.13 -5.17
C THR A 187 -3.18 -16.01 -6.40
N GLY A 188 -1.98 -16.52 -6.66
CA GLY A 188 -1.62 -17.21 -7.91
C GLY A 188 -1.52 -16.29 -9.12
N LEU A 189 -1.55 -14.96 -8.93
CA LEU A 189 -1.45 -13.98 -10.01
C LEU A 189 -0.07 -13.33 -10.05
N PRO A 190 0.43 -12.89 -11.22
CA PRO A 190 1.63 -12.08 -11.29
C PRO A 190 1.48 -10.79 -10.48
N VAL A 191 2.55 -10.33 -9.86
CA VAL A 191 2.53 -9.10 -9.08
C VAL A 191 3.68 -8.19 -9.50
N LEU A 192 3.36 -6.95 -9.89
CA LEU A 192 4.34 -5.97 -10.34
C LEU A 192 4.36 -4.77 -9.41
N ILE A 193 5.54 -4.40 -8.92
CA ILE A 193 5.71 -3.14 -8.19
C ILE A 193 5.91 -2.02 -9.20
N ALA A 194 5.13 -0.94 -9.07
CA ALA A 194 5.29 0.26 -9.91
C ALA A 194 6.70 0.84 -9.79
N GLU A 195 7.20 1.49 -10.85
CA GLU A 195 8.59 2.00 -10.92
C GLU A 195 8.93 2.97 -9.79
N ASP A 196 8.04 3.92 -9.48
CA ASP A 196 8.18 4.85 -8.35
C ASP A 196 6.91 4.82 -7.48
N PRO A 197 6.74 3.78 -6.64
CA PRO A 197 5.46 3.51 -6.00
C PRO A 197 5.06 4.60 -5.00
N LEU A 198 6.03 5.24 -4.35
CA LEU A 198 5.80 6.37 -3.43
C LEU A 198 5.15 7.60 -4.07
N THR A 199 5.24 7.74 -5.39
CA THR A 199 4.81 8.97 -6.08
C THR A 199 3.65 8.75 -7.05
N CYS A 200 3.14 7.52 -7.18
CA CYS A 200 2.07 7.22 -8.15
C CYS A 200 0.84 8.11 -7.96
N VAL A 201 0.28 8.21 -6.74
CA VAL A 201 -0.92 9.04 -6.50
C VAL A 201 -0.69 10.49 -6.94
N ALA A 202 0.43 11.10 -6.54
CA ALA A 202 0.76 12.47 -6.92
C ALA A 202 0.95 12.65 -8.44
N ARG A 203 1.70 11.73 -9.08
CA ARG A 203 1.91 11.76 -10.54
C ARG A 203 0.62 11.52 -11.32
N GLY A 204 -0.22 10.61 -10.85
CA GLY A 204 -1.52 10.32 -11.46
C GLY A 204 -2.49 11.47 -11.32
N GLY A 205 -2.53 12.15 -10.18
CA GLY A 205 -3.27 13.40 -10.03
C GLY A 205 -2.80 14.48 -11.01
N GLY A 206 -1.47 14.64 -11.19
CA GLY A 206 -0.92 15.54 -12.21
C GLY A 206 -1.33 15.19 -13.64
N ARG A 207 -1.20 13.92 -14.02
CA ARG A 207 -1.64 13.42 -15.33
C ARG A 207 -3.15 13.57 -15.56
N ALA A 208 -3.95 13.35 -14.53
CA ALA A 208 -5.40 13.51 -14.63
C ALA A 208 -5.79 14.97 -14.93
N LEU A 209 -5.05 15.96 -14.38
CA LEU A 209 -5.22 17.37 -14.74
C LEU A 209 -4.84 17.63 -16.20
N GLU A 210 -3.75 17.04 -16.71
CA GLU A 210 -3.39 17.16 -18.13
C GLU A 210 -4.50 16.60 -19.04
N MET A 211 -5.10 15.47 -18.66
CA MET A 211 -6.22 14.86 -19.39
C MET A 211 -7.49 15.73 -19.40
N LEU A 212 -7.74 16.52 -18.33
CA LEU A 212 -8.86 17.47 -18.29
C LEU A 212 -8.74 18.53 -19.39
N ASP A 213 -7.54 19.10 -19.51
CA ASP A 213 -7.24 20.16 -20.47
C ASP A 213 -7.37 19.65 -21.92
N GLU A 214 -7.04 18.37 -22.15
CA GLU A 214 -7.09 17.75 -23.48
C GLU A 214 -8.49 17.27 -23.91
N ARG A 215 -9.30 16.73 -22.99
CA ARG A 215 -10.50 15.94 -23.32
C ARG A 215 -11.84 16.49 -22.81
N GLY A 216 -11.86 17.53 -21.97
CA GLY A 216 -13.08 18.06 -21.36
C GLY A 216 -13.58 17.17 -20.21
N GLY A 217 -13.71 17.76 -19.01
CA GLY A 217 -13.59 17.07 -17.73
C GLY A 217 -14.67 16.12 -17.22
N GLU A 218 -15.50 15.52 -18.08
CA GLU A 218 -16.65 14.71 -17.62
C GLU A 218 -16.31 13.25 -17.26
N LEU A 219 -15.11 12.75 -17.58
CA LEU A 219 -14.84 11.30 -17.54
C LEU A 219 -14.02 10.80 -16.32
N LEU A 220 -13.38 11.68 -15.55
CA LEU A 220 -12.37 11.27 -14.53
C LEU A 220 -12.57 11.86 -13.13
N PHE A 221 -13.47 12.84 -12.98
CA PHE A 221 -13.61 13.58 -11.73
C PHE A 221 -15.05 13.55 -11.25
N SER A 222 -15.23 13.40 -9.94
CA SER A 222 -16.55 13.56 -9.30
C SER A 222 -16.93 15.05 -9.34
N ILE A 223 -17.89 15.38 -10.20
CA ILE A 223 -18.52 16.70 -10.27
C ILE A 223 -19.71 16.71 -9.30
N ASP A 224 -19.42 16.69 -8.00
CA ASP A 224 -20.37 17.00 -6.92
C ASP A 224 -19.70 17.92 -5.88
#